data_AF-A0A962C5Q9-F1
#
_entry.id   AF-A0A962C5Q9-F1
#
_cell.length_a   1.000
_cell.length_b   1.000
_cell.length_c   1.000
_cell.angle_alpha   90.00
_cell.angle_beta   90.00
_cell.angle_gamma   90.00
#
_symmetry.space_group_name_H-M   'P 1'
#
loop_
_entity.id
_entity.type
_entity.pdbx_description
1 polymer ?
#
loop_
_entity_poly.entity_id
_entity_poly.type
_entity_poly.pdbx_seq_one_letter_code
_entity_poly.pdbx_strand_id
1 'polypeptide(L)'
;VDTGLSLVCQRTMNVFVQPCSINQRLGLLRDERDENALPEGYEPLLVTDGQLHIKDVLEDELILALPLVPLSPGAPLEQVPVTAGSAPDDDQAPNPFAALGQLKSSRH
;
A
#
# COMPACT_ATOMS: atom_id res chain seq x y z
N VAL A 1 -0.87 20.25 5.01
CA VAL A 1 -2.00 19.93 4.12
C VAL A 1 -2.90 19.00 4.88
N ASP A 2 -4.17 19.37 5.07
CA ASP A 2 -5.17 18.51 5.70
C ASP A 2 -6.30 18.27 4.70
N THR A 3 -6.60 17.00 4.41
CA THR A 3 -7.59 16.62 3.39
C THR A 3 -8.16 15.22 3.64
N GLY A 4 -9.18 14.85 2.85
CA GLY A 4 -9.73 13.50 2.79
C GLY A 4 -9.50 12.89 1.42
N LEU A 5 -8.87 11.72 1.36
CA LEU A 5 -8.62 10.95 0.13
C LEU A 5 -9.73 9.93 -0.08
N SER A 6 -10.39 9.98 -1.23
CA SER A 6 -11.39 8.96 -1.60
C SER A 6 -10.67 7.72 -2.12
N LEU A 7 -10.70 6.64 -1.34
CA LEU A 7 -10.04 5.37 -1.66
C LEU A 7 -11.06 4.23 -1.73
N VAL A 8 -10.71 3.16 -2.44
CA VAL A 8 -11.49 1.92 -2.47
C VAL A 8 -10.92 0.96 -1.43
N CYS A 9 -11.76 0.52 -0.50
CA CYS A 9 -11.39 -0.48 0.49
C CYS A 9 -11.12 -1.82 -0.19
N GLN A 10 -9.92 -2.38 -0.01
CA GLN A 10 -9.50 -3.64 -0.64
C GLN A 10 -10.18 -4.89 -0.06
N ARG A 11 -10.98 -4.74 1.00
CA ARG A 11 -11.77 -5.83 1.60
C ARG A 11 -13.21 -5.82 1.13
N THR A 12 -13.86 -4.66 1.15
CA THR A 12 -15.29 -4.52 0.89
C THR A 12 -15.60 -4.01 -0.51
N MET A 13 -14.58 -3.51 -1.23
CA MET A 13 -14.68 -2.82 -2.53
C MET A 13 -15.56 -1.57 -2.52
N ASN A 14 -15.89 -1.05 -1.33
CA ASN A 14 -16.62 0.21 -1.18
C ASN A 14 -15.65 1.39 -1.09
N VAL A 15 -16.11 2.54 -1.59
CA VAL A 15 -15.39 3.82 -1.43
C VAL A 15 -15.51 4.30 0.01
N PHE A 16 -14.40 4.80 0.57
CA PHE A 16 -14.39 5.48 1.86
C PHE A 16 -13.43 6.68 1.82
N VAL A 17 -13.59 7.61 2.76
CA VAL A 17 -12.70 8.77 2.90
C VAL A 17 -11.64 8.45 3.94
N GLN A 18 -10.38 8.44 3.50
CA GLN A 18 -9.20 8.31 4.36
C GLN A 18 -8.73 9.71 4.76
N PRO A 19 -8.70 10.06 6.05
CA PRO A 19 -8.11 11.33 6.49
C PRO A 19 -6.60 11.32 6.20
N CYS A 20 -6.09 12.41 5.65
CA CYS A 20 -4.68 12.58 5.31
C CYS A 20 -4.20 13.95 5.83
N SER A 21 -3.10 13.94 6.58
CA SER A 21 -2.42 15.15 7.06
C SER A 21 -0.94 15.04 6.74
N ILE A 22 -0.42 16.02 6.03
CA ILE A 22 0.97 16.09 5.57
C ILE A 22 1.58 17.41 6.02
N ASN A 23 2.72 17.35 6.70
CA ASN A 23 3.48 18.53 7.09
C ASN A 23 4.93 18.34 6.62
N GLN A 24 5.23 18.91 5.46
CA GLN A 24 6.52 18.77 4.78
C GLN A 24 7.18 20.13 4.61
N ARG A 25 8.51 20.12 4.66
CA ARG A 25 9.36 21.30 4.43
C ARG A 25 10.30 20.96 3.28
N LEU A 26 10.12 21.64 2.16
CA LEU A 26 10.88 21.36 0.94
C LEU A 26 11.90 22.46 0.68
N GLY A 27 13.15 22.06 0.45
CA GLY A 27 14.25 22.91 0.04
C GLY A 27 14.38 22.89 -1.47
N LEU A 28 14.12 24.02 -2.14
CA LEU A 28 14.20 24.08 -3.59
C LEU A 28 15.65 24.16 -4.05
N LEU A 29 16.09 23.17 -4.84
CA LEU A 29 17.44 23.07 -5.36
C LEU A 29 17.44 23.26 -6.88
N ARG A 30 18.49 23.87 -7.42
CA ARG A 30 18.74 23.87 -8.88
C ARG A 30 19.68 22.74 -9.29
N ASP A 31 20.47 22.26 -8.34
CA ASP A 31 21.49 21.23 -8.54
C ASP A 31 21.53 20.34 -7.28
N GLU A 32 21.63 19.03 -7.47
CA GLU A 32 21.63 18.05 -6.38
C GLU A 32 22.81 18.25 -5.43
N ARG A 33 23.92 18.84 -5.90
CA ARG A 33 25.11 19.11 -5.08
C ARG A 33 24.83 20.06 -3.90
N ASP A 34 23.77 20.86 -3.98
CA ASP A 34 23.41 21.84 -2.95
C ASP A 34 22.59 21.23 -1.80
N GLU A 35 22.23 19.94 -1.86
CA GLU A 35 21.43 19.24 -0.84
C GLU A 35 22.02 19.36 0.57
N ASN A 36 23.35 19.21 0.70
CA ASN A 36 24.03 19.29 1.99
C ASN A 36 23.99 20.70 2.63
N ALA A 37 23.59 21.73 1.90
CA ALA A 37 23.44 23.09 2.40
C ALA A 37 22.04 23.34 3.00
N LEU A 38 21.11 22.39 2.88
CA LEU A 38 19.77 22.54 3.41
C LEU A 38 19.76 22.59 4.94
N PRO A 39 18.94 23.47 5.55
CA PRO A 39 18.72 23.44 6.98
C PRO A 39 18.13 22.10 7.43
N GLU A 40 18.34 21.75 8.70
CA GLU A 40 17.77 20.53 9.27
C GLU A 40 16.25 20.50 9.15
N GLY A 41 15.72 19.33 8.79
CA GLY A 41 14.29 19.10 8.62
C GLY A 41 13.71 19.63 7.31
N TYR A 42 14.53 19.96 6.32
CA TYR A 42 14.09 20.20 4.94
C TYR A 42 14.44 19.00 4.06
N GLU A 43 13.49 18.53 3.26
CA GLU A 43 13.72 17.54 2.21
C GLU A 43 14.05 18.24 0.88
N PRO A 44 15.00 17.73 0.09
CA PRO A 44 15.39 18.35 -1.16
C PRO A 44 14.33 18.18 -2.24
N LEU A 45 14.04 19.27 -2.97
CA LEU A 45 13.22 19.24 -4.18
C LEU A 45 13.98 19.91 -5.33
N LEU A 46 14.41 19.12 -6.30
CA LEU A 46 15.14 19.61 -7.47
C LEU A 46 14.18 20.26 -8.47
N VAL A 47 14.49 21.49 -8.89
CA VAL A 47 13.70 22.29 -9.85
C VAL A 47 14.56 22.57 -11.08
N THR A 48 14.41 21.73 -12.11
CA THR A 48 15.25 21.76 -13.33
C THR A 48 14.99 22.97 -14.24
N ASP A 49 13.72 23.34 -14.44
CA ASP A 49 13.35 24.38 -15.44
C ASP A 49 13.07 25.76 -14.82
N GLY A 50 13.44 25.94 -13.55
CA GLY A 50 13.19 27.18 -12.79
C GLY A 50 11.70 27.49 -12.56
N GLN A 51 10.80 26.58 -12.94
CA GLN A 51 9.38 26.62 -12.66
C GLN A 51 8.99 25.43 -11.80
N LEU A 52 8.13 25.71 -10.81
CA LEU A 52 7.62 24.72 -9.89
C LEU A 52 6.09 24.73 -9.97
N HIS A 53 5.51 23.58 -10.34
CA HIS A 53 4.07 23.40 -10.27
C HIS A 53 3.70 22.85 -8.89
N ILE A 54 3.10 23.70 -8.06
CA ILE A 54 2.66 23.32 -6.70
C ILE A 54 1.71 22.12 -6.72
N LYS A 55 0.90 21.98 -7.78
CA LYS A 55 0.01 20.84 -7.96
C LYS A 55 0.79 19.52 -8.00
N ASP A 56 1.88 19.47 -8.74
CA ASP A 56 2.66 18.24 -8.95
C ASP A 56 3.33 17.83 -7.63
N VAL A 57 3.93 18.80 -6.94
CA VAL A 57 4.50 18.59 -5.58
C VAL A 57 3.43 18.07 -4.62
N LEU A 58 2.24 18.70 -4.60
CA LEU A 58 1.15 18.27 -3.75
C LEU A 58 0.68 16.85 -4.09
N GLU A 59 0.59 16.50 -5.37
CA GLU A 59 0.20 15.17 -5.83
C GLU A 59 1.19 14.11 -5.37
N ASP A 60 2.50 14.35 -5.54
CA ASP A 60 3.55 13.45 -5.09
C ASP A 60 3.48 13.21 -3.57
N GLU A 61 3.34 14.27 -2.77
CA GLU A 61 3.19 14.14 -1.32
C GLU A 61 1.94 13.33 -0.94
N LEU A 62 0.81 13.57 -1.60
CA LEU A 62 -0.42 12.83 -1.34
C LEU A 62 -0.30 11.35 -1.74
N ILE A 63 0.40 11.04 -2.84
CA ILE A 63 0.67 9.67 -3.27
C ILE A 63 1.55 8.95 -2.25
N LEU A 64 2.60 9.61 -1.76
CA LEU A 64 3.51 9.05 -0.75
C LEU A 64 2.79 8.80 0.59
N ALA A 65 1.74 9.55 0.90
CA ALA A 65 0.91 9.35 2.08
C ALA A 65 -0.14 8.22 1.94
N LEU A 66 -0.28 7.59 0.76
CA LEU A 66 -1.25 6.52 0.56
C LEU A 66 -0.87 5.24 1.33
N PRO A 67 -1.85 4.55 1.93
CA PRO A 67 -1.58 3.26 2.56
C PRO A 67 -1.29 2.19 1.50
N LEU A 68 -0.36 1.26 1.82
CA LEU A 68 -0.04 0.12 0.95
C LEU A 68 -1.29 -0.71 0.59
N VAL A 69 -2.18 -0.90 1.55
CA VAL A 69 -3.47 -1.57 1.36
C VAL A 69 -4.57 -0.71 2.03
N PRO A 70 -5.40 0.01 1.24
CA PRO A 70 -6.49 0.80 1.78
C PRO A 70 -7.56 -0.10 2.42
N LEU A 71 -7.83 0.09 3.70
CA LEU A 71 -8.91 -0.59 4.42
C LEU A 71 -9.78 0.46 5.11
N SER A 72 -11.09 0.41 4.85
CA SER A 72 -12.05 1.26 5.54
C SER A 72 -12.09 0.91 7.03
N PRO A 73 -12.30 1.90 7.93
CA PRO A 73 -12.51 1.61 9.35
C PRO A 73 -13.59 0.55 9.57
N GLY A 74 -13.28 -0.49 10.35
CA GLY A 74 -14.21 -1.59 10.61
C GLY A 74 -14.38 -2.59 9.46
N ALA A 75 -13.55 -2.54 8.41
CA ALA A 75 -13.55 -3.58 7.38
C ALA A 75 -13.35 -4.98 8.01
N PRO A 76 -14.13 -6.00 7.62
CA PRO A 76 -14.03 -7.33 8.20
C PRO A 76 -12.61 -7.90 8.09
N LEU A 77 -12.02 -8.28 9.23
CA LEU A 77 -10.77 -9.05 9.24
C LEU A 77 -11.14 -10.52 9.03
N GLU A 78 -10.66 -11.10 7.95
CA GLU A 78 -10.67 -12.54 7.80
C GLU A 78 -9.60 -13.12 8.72
N GLN A 79 -10.03 -13.70 9.83
CA GLN A 79 -9.15 -14.45 10.70
C GLN A 79 -8.82 -15.76 10.00
N VAL A 80 -7.74 -15.77 9.23
CA VAL A 80 -7.18 -17.03 8.76
C VAL A 80 -6.58 -17.72 10.00
N PRO A 81 -7.10 -18.88 10.43
CA PRO A 81 -6.44 -19.62 11.48
C PRO A 81 -5.01 -19.90 11.01
N VAL A 82 -4.02 -19.49 11.81
CA VAL A 82 -2.61 -19.79 11.56
C VAL A 82 -2.43 -21.29 11.75
N THR A 83 -2.72 -22.08 10.72
CA THR A 83 -2.36 -23.50 10.63
C THR A 83 -0.92 -23.64 10.14
N ALA A 84 -0.03 -22.76 10.60
CA ALA A 84 1.40 -22.93 10.38
C ALA A 84 1.92 -23.98 11.38
N GLY A 85 1.85 -25.24 10.98
CA GLY A 85 2.73 -26.27 11.55
C GLY A 85 2.20 -27.12 12.70
N SER A 86 0.88 -27.36 12.82
CA SER A 86 0.45 -28.56 13.55
C SER A 86 0.85 -29.78 12.72
N ALA A 87 1.77 -30.59 13.25
CA ALA A 87 2.13 -31.88 12.66
C ALA A 87 0.84 -32.65 12.32
N PRO A 88 0.76 -33.32 11.16
CA PRO A 88 -0.43 -34.06 10.80
C PRO A 88 -0.64 -35.14 11.87
N ASP A 89 -1.74 -35.04 12.61
CA ASP A 89 -2.29 -36.19 13.31
C ASP A 89 -2.72 -37.18 12.20
N ASP A 90 -2.27 -38.43 12.30
CA ASP A 90 -2.32 -39.44 11.24
C ASP A 90 -3.74 -40.00 10.99
N ASP A 91 -4.76 -39.24 11.34
CA ASP A 91 -6.14 -39.52 10.97
C ASP A 91 -6.41 -38.88 9.61
N GLN A 92 -6.33 -39.71 8.57
CA GLN A 92 -6.74 -39.40 7.20
C GLN A 92 -8.21 -38.94 7.17
N ALA A 93 -8.44 -37.64 7.41
CA ALA A 93 -9.62 -36.98 6.91
C ALA A 93 -9.65 -37.18 5.38
N PRO A 94 -10.81 -37.51 4.78
CA PRO A 94 -10.89 -37.72 3.35
C PRO A 94 -10.44 -36.43 2.64
N ASN A 95 -9.36 -36.54 1.85
CA ASN A 95 -8.79 -35.41 1.13
C ASN A 95 -9.89 -34.70 0.31
N PRO A 96 -10.14 -33.39 0.52
CA PRO A 96 -11.19 -32.65 -0.19
C PRO A 96 -10.97 -32.59 -1.71
N PHE A 97 -9.76 -32.93 -2.17
CA PHE A 97 -9.37 -33.05 -3.57
C PHE A 97 -9.24 -34.51 -4.03
N ALA A 98 -9.70 -35.50 -3.26
CA ALA A 98 -9.68 -36.92 -3.66
C ALA A 98 -10.40 -37.17 -5.00
N ALA A 99 -11.45 -36.38 -5.29
CA ALA A 99 -12.15 -36.40 -6.56
C ALA A 99 -11.25 -36.03 -7.76
N LEU A 100 -10.17 -35.26 -7.56
CA LEU A 100 -9.23 -34.89 -8.62
C LEU A 100 -8.33 -36.07 -9.05
N GLY A 101 -8.22 -37.12 -8.23
CA GLY A 101 -7.48 -38.34 -8.60
C GLY A 101 -8.05 -39.04 -9.83
N GLN A 102 -9.38 -38.93 -10.04
CA GLN A 102 -10.05 -39.52 -11.20
C GLN A 102 -9.71 -38.80 -12.51
N LEU A 103 -9.31 -37.53 -12.44
CA LEU A 103 -8.88 -36.73 -13.60
C LEU A 103 -7.43 -37.04 -14.02
N LYS A 104 -6.68 -37.80 -13.22
CA LYS A 104 -5.31 -38.23 -13.56
C LYS A 104 -5.27 -39.45 -14.50
N SER A 105 -6.39 -40.18 -14.61
CA SER A 105 -6.51 -41.38 -15.47
C SER A 105 -7.15 -41.09 -16.83
N SER A 106 -7.79 -39.94 -17.00
CA SER A 106 -8.13 -39.37 -18.30
C SER A 106 -6.88 -38.72 -18.91
N ARG A 107 -5.93 -39.55 -19.31
CA ARG A 107 -4.79 -39.17 -20.15
C ARG A 107 -5.32 -38.93 -21.57
N HIS A 108 -5.08 -37.75 -22.14
CA HIS A 108 -4.91 -37.63 -23.59
C HIS A 108 -3.56 -38.25 -23.97
#